data_AF-A0A1V5Y8E7-F1
#
_entry.id   AF-A0A1V5Y8E7-F1
#
_cell.length_a   1.000
_cell.length_b   1.000
_cell.length_c   1.000
_cell.angle_alpha   90.00
_cell.angle_beta   90.00
_cell.angle_gamma   90.00
#
_symmetry.space_group_name_H-M   'P 1'
#
loop_
_entity.id
_entity.type
_entity.pdbx_description
1 polymer ?
#
loop_
_entity_poly.entity_id
_entity_poly.type
_entity_poly.pdbx_seq_one_letter_code
_entity_poly.pdbx_strand_id
1 'polypeptide(L)'
;MSPEPAFAFADPAAQQVAYDSLLFAQRRPLHRLVAGWLEEAHGDDLAPCYGLLAHHWQQADEPGRAIEYLEKAGQEALRAGAYDEAEGYFEASLELNARSAVLSNGFYEQGTADWVAAREYALARLEEELPPELTYHNLWHTRDDVLPAAQRLAAVAGLGEEERRLLETAAVYHDLGCISDFWIT
;
A
#
# COMPACT_ATOMS: atom_id res chain seq x y z
N MET A 1 -16.42 24.11 -25.83
CA MET A 1 -16.98 22.93 -25.14
C MET A 1 -17.88 23.44 -24.05
N SER A 2 -19.14 22.99 -24.02
CA SER A 2 -20.03 23.24 -22.89
C SER A 2 -19.55 22.39 -21.70
N PRO A 3 -19.66 22.86 -20.45
CA PRO A 3 -19.30 22.06 -19.30
C PRO A 3 -20.15 20.78 -19.27
N GLU A 4 -19.53 19.65 -18.95
CA GLU A 4 -20.29 18.42 -18.72
C GLU A 4 -21.24 18.62 -17.53
N PRO A 5 -22.48 18.12 -17.61
CA PRO A 5 -23.42 18.25 -16.51
C PRO A 5 -22.93 17.45 -15.30
N ALA A 6 -22.65 18.15 -14.20
CA ALA A 6 -22.40 17.54 -12.90
C ALA A 6 -23.73 17.16 -12.25
N PHE A 7 -23.89 15.88 -11.90
CA PHE A 7 -25.05 15.38 -11.16
C PHE A 7 -24.66 15.14 -9.71
N ALA A 8 -25.43 15.71 -8.77
CA ALA A 8 -25.23 15.53 -7.34
C ALA A 8 -26.58 15.32 -6.65
N PHE A 9 -26.58 14.62 -5.52
CA PHE A 9 -27.74 14.59 -4.63
C PHE A 9 -27.97 15.98 -4.04
N ALA A 10 -29.24 16.42 -3.99
CA ALA A 10 -29.59 17.71 -3.41
C ALA A 10 -29.40 17.75 -1.87
N ASP A 11 -29.44 16.58 -1.21
CA ASP A 11 -29.29 16.43 0.23
C ASP A 11 -28.29 15.29 0.54
N PRO A 12 -27.16 15.58 1.24
CA PRO A 12 -26.22 14.56 1.70
C PRO A 12 -26.84 13.48 2.59
N ALA A 13 -27.87 13.80 3.37
CA ALA A 13 -28.56 12.81 4.20
C ALA A 13 -29.34 11.82 3.32
N ALA A 14 -29.96 12.29 2.24
CA ALA A 14 -30.63 11.43 1.27
C ALA A 14 -29.63 10.52 0.54
N GLN A 15 -28.44 11.04 0.19
CA GLN A 15 -27.35 10.23 -0.37
C GLN A 15 -26.93 9.12 0.60
N GLN A 16 -26.70 9.46 1.87
CA GLN A 16 -26.27 8.50 2.89
C GLN A 16 -27.32 7.42 3.13
N VAL A 17 -28.60 7.79 3.26
CA VAL A 17 -29.71 6.83 3.43
C VAL A 17 -29.84 5.91 2.22
N ALA A 18 -29.77 6.44 1.01
CA ALA A 18 -29.80 5.64 -0.21
C ALA A 18 -28.60 4.68 -0.29
N TYR A 19 -27.41 5.16 0.08
CA TYR A 19 -26.18 4.38 0.11
C TYR A 19 -26.24 3.24 1.15
N ASP A 20 -26.66 3.53 2.38
CA ASP A 20 -26.77 2.56 3.47
C ASP A 20 -27.89 1.52 3.24
N SER A 21 -28.88 1.86 2.42
CA SER A 21 -29.96 0.95 2.02
C SER A 21 -29.51 -0.12 1.02
N LEU A 22 -28.35 0.04 0.37
CA LEU A 22 -27.82 -0.94 -0.58
C LEU A 22 -27.07 -2.07 0.15
N LEU A 23 -27.32 -3.31 -0.26
CA LEU A 23 -26.56 -4.45 0.23
C LEU A 23 -25.10 -4.36 -0.24
N PHE A 24 -24.18 -4.95 0.52
CA PHE A 24 -22.76 -5.00 0.15
C PHE A 24 -22.55 -5.54 -1.28
N ALA A 25 -23.24 -6.63 -1.64
CA ALA A 25 -23.17 -7.24 -2.96
C ALA A 25 -23.61 -6.30 -4.11
N GLN A 26 -24.43 -5.28 -3.81
CA GLN A 26 -24.86 -4.25 -4.77
C GLN A 26 -23.90 -3.06 -4.79
N ARG A 27 -23.35 -2.67 -3.63
CA ARG A 27 -22.37 -1.57 -3.52
C ARG A 27 -21.04 -1.92 -4.16
N ARG A 28 -20.54 -3.14 -3.93
CA ARG A 28 -19.25 -3.62 -4.42
C ARG A 28 -19.00 -3.36 -5.92
N PRO A 29 -19.89 -3.75 -6.86
CA PRO A 29 -19.68 -3.45 -8.27
C PRO A 29 -19.73 -1.96 -8.61
N LEU A 30 -20.51 -1.15 -7.88
CA LEU A 30 -20.54 0.30 -8.08
C LEU A 30 -19.22 0.95 -7.68
N HIS A 31 -18.62 0.55 -6.55
CA HIS A 31 -17.30 1.03 -6.16
C HIS A 31 -16.21 0.64 -7.16
N ARG A 32 -16.27 -0.57 -7.72
CA ARG A 32 -15.36 -1.00 -8.80
C ARG A 32 -15.49 -0.12 -10.05
N LEU A 33 -16.72 0.24 -10.44
CA LEU A 33 -16.96 1.14 -11.58
C LEU A 33 -16.42 2.54 -11.33
N VAL A 34 -16.65 3.10 -10.14
CA VAL A 34 -16.13 4.43 -9.79
C VAL A 34 -14.62 4.44 -9.76
N ALA A 35 -13.98 3.41 -9.20
CA ALA A 35 -12.52 3.31 -9.17
C ALA A 35 -11.92 3.22 -10.58
N GLY A 36 -12.50 2.38 -11.46
CA GLY A 36 -12.06 2.30 -12.86
C GLY A 36 -12.25 3.62 -13.61
N TRP A 37 -13.37 4.30 -13.38
CA TRP A 37 -13.58 5.63 -13.96
C TRP A 37 -12.58 6.66 -13.44
N LEU A 38 -12.22 6.64 -12.15
CA LEU A 38 -11.21 7.54 -11.58
C LEU A 38 -9.84 7.33 -12.25
N GLU A 39 -9.45 6.07 -12.48
CA GLU A 39 -8.22 5.71 -13.17
C GLU A 39 -8.21 6.21 -14.62
N GLU A 40 -9.31 5.99 -15.36
CA GLU A 40 -9.44 6.46 -16.74
C GLU A 40 -9.48 7.99 -16.84
N ALA A 41 -10.17 8.67 -15.93
CA ALA A 41 -10.38 10.11 -15.98
C ALA A 41 -9.12 10.92 -15.63
N HIS A 42 -8.26 10.38 -14.76
CA HIS A 42 -7.03 11.04 -14.31
C HIS A 42 -5.80 10.58 -15.11
N GLY A 43 -5.91 9.48 -15.87
CA GLY A 43 -4.91 9.05 -16.84
C GLY A 43 -3.53 8.86 -16.20
N ASP A 44 -2.57 9.66 -16.65
CA ASP A 44 -1.17 9.53 -16.23
C ASP A 44 -0.88 10.14 -14.84
N ASP A 45 -1.75 11.01 -14.30
CA ASP A 45 -1.54 11.64 -12.99
C ASP A 45 -2.62 11.24 -11.99
N LEU A 46 -2.39 10.09 -11.36
CA LEU A 46 -3.28 9.53 -10.34
C LEU A 46 -2.93 10.01 -8.92
N ALA A 47 -1.84 10.74 -8.72
CA ALA A 47 -1.39 11.15 -7.40
C ALA A 47 -2.46 11.92 -6.59
N PRO A 48 -3.24 12.83 -7.19
CA PRO A 48 -4.31 13.53 -6.47
C PRO A 48 -5.44 12.63 -5.98
N CYS A 49 -5.61 11.43 -6.53
CA CYS A 49 -6.74 10.55 -6.25
C CYS A 49 -6.36 9.21 -5.59
N TYR A 50 -5.08 8.97 -5.23
CA TYR A 50 -4.65 7.73 -4.58
C TYR A 50 -5.48 7.38 -3.33
N GLY A 51 -5.72 8.34 -2.42
CA GLY A 51 -6.55 8.10 -1.23
C GLY A 51 -8.00 7.72 -1.57
N LEU A 52 -8.57 8.30 -2.62
CA LEU A 52 -9.92 7.96 -3.09
C LEU A 52 -9.95 6.58 -3.77
N LEU A 53 -8.94 6.27 -4.58
CA LEU A 53 -8.78 4.97 -5.23
C LEU A 53 -8.64 3.86 -4.19
N ALA A 54 -7.80 4.05 -3.17
CA ALA A 54 -7.69 3.16 -2.03
C ALA A 54 -9.06 2.86 -1.39
N HIS A 55 -9.83 3.92 -1.09
CA HIS A 55 -11.17 3.80 -0.53
C HIS A 55 -12.11 2.98 -1.45
N HIS A 56 -12.18 3.32 -2.73
CA HIS A 56 -13.10 2.64 -3.65
C HIS A 56 -12.68 1.18 -3.92
N TRP A 57 -11.39 0.87 -4.03
CA TRP A 57 -10.92 -0.50 -4.18
C TRP A 57 -11.16 -1.35 -2.92
N GLN A 58 -11.05 -0.76 -1.73
CA GLN A 58 -11.40 -1.46 -0.49
C GLN A 58 -12.89 -1.79 -0.42
N GLN A 59 -13.78 -0.84 -0.75
CA GLN A 59 -15.22 -1.07 -0.82
C GLN A 59 -15.63 -2.02 -1.98
N ALA A 60 -14.78 -2.14 -3.00
CA ALA A 60 -14.92 -3.07 -4.11
C ALA A 60 -14.45 -4.50 -3.79
N ASP A 61 -13.97 -4.75 -2.56
CA ASP A 61 -13.45 -6.06 -2.10
C ASP A 61 -12.22 -6.52 -2.91
N GLU A 62 -11.38 -5.57 -3.33
CA GLU A 62 -10.15 -5.80 -4.09
C GLU A 62 -8.95 -5.33 -3.25
N PRO A 63 -8.59 -6.06 -2.19
CA PRO A 63 -7.63 -5.60 -1.19
C PRO A 63 -6.24 -5.33 -1.76
N GLY A 64 -5.78 -6.12 -2.75
CA GLY A 64 -4.48 -5.89 -3.39
C GLY A 64 -4.37 -4.51 -4.03
N ARG A 65 -5.42 -4.07 -4.74
CA ARG A 65 -5.46 -2.74 -5.36
C ARG A 65 -5.60 -1.64 -4.31
N ALA A 66 -6.39 -1.88 -3.27
CA ALA A 66 -6.54 -0.93 -2.17
C ALA A 66 -5.20 -0.68 -1.45
N ILE A 67 -4.46 -1.75 -1.14
CA ILE A 67 -3.12 -1.71 -0.54
C ILE A 67 -2.17 -0.89 -1.41
N GLU A 68 -2.11 -1.19 -2.72
CA GLU A 68 -1.26 -0.46 -3.66
C GLU A 68 -1.51 1.06 -3.61
N TYR A 69 -2.78 1.48 -3.61
CA TYR A 69 -3.11 2.90 -3.56
C TYR A 69 -2.94 3.54 -2.18
N LEU A 70 -3.08 2.78 -1.09
CA LEU A 70 -2.73 3.25 0.26
C LEU A 70 -1.23 3.53 0.35
N GLU A 71 -0.39 2.64 -0.17
CA GLU A 71 1.06 2.82 -0.19
C GLU A 71 1.47 4.04 -1.02
N LYS A 72 0.89 4.18 -2.22
CA LYS A 72 1.11 5.35 -3.08
C LYS A 72 0.65 6.66 -2.40
N ALA A 73 -0.51 6.67 -1.75
CA ALA A 73 -1.00 7.83 -0.99
C ALA A 73 -0.06 8.19 0.19
N GLY A 74 0.41 7.17 0.92
CA GLY A 74 1.38 7.35 2.00
C GLY A 74 2.71 7.94 1.51
N GLN A 75 3.21 7.46 0.37
CA GLN A 75 4.44 7.99 -0.25
C GLN A 75 4.29 9.45 -0.69
N GLU A 76 3.16 9.83 -1.29
CA GLU A 76 2.89 11.22 -1.65
C GLU A 76 2.79 12.12 -0.42
N ALA A 77 2.11 11.66 0.63
CA ALA A 77 2.04 12.37 1.91
C ALA A 77 3.43 12.56 2.53
N LEU A 78 4.30 11.54 2.49
CA LEU A 78 5.70 11.66 2.93
C LEU A 78 6.48 12.71 2.12
N ARG A 79 6.36 12.69 0.78
CA ARG A 79 7.01 13.66 -0.11
C ARG A 79 6.55 15.10 0.18
N ALA A 80 5.29 15.26 0.56
CA ALA A 80 4.70 16.54 0.95
C ALA A 80 5.02 16.95 2.41
N GLY A 81 5.65 16.08 3.21
CA GLY A 81 5.93 16.33 4.63
C GLY A 81 4.72 16.18 5.56
N ALA A 82 3.64 15.57 5.09
CA ALA A 82 2.43 15.28 5.85
C ALA A 82 2.57 13.93 6.58
N TYR A 83 3.41 13.90 7.62
CA TYR A 83 3.78 12.64 8.31
C TYR A 83 2.59 11.93 8.96
N ASP A 84 1.66 12.67 9.57
CA ASP A 84 0.47 12.09 10.22
C ASP A 84 -0.46 11.41 9.20
N GLU A 85 -0.62 12.00 8.02
CA GLU A 85 -1.40 11.40 6.92
C GLU A 85 -0.69 10.17 6.34
N ALA A 86 0.64 10.25 6.18
CA ALA A 86 1.44 9.13 5.73
C ALA A 86 1.34 7.93 6.67
N GLU A 87 1.48 8.15 7.99
CA GLU A 87 1.32 7.12 9.01
C GLU A 87 -0.06 6.45 8.90
N GLY A 88 -1.13 7.25 8.80
CA GLY A 88 -2.48 6.72 8.64
C GLY A 88 -2.68 5.85 7.39
N TYR A 89 -2.08 6.24 6.26
CA TYR A 89 -2.15 5.43 5.04
C TYR A 89 -1.36 4.12 5.14
N PHE A 90 -0.16 4.15 5.71
CA PHE A 90 0.65 2.94 5.87
C PHE A 90 0.06 1.98 6.91
N GLU A 91 -0.48 2.49 8.02
CA GLU A 91 -1.18 1.68 9.01
C GLU A 91 -2.39 0.97 8.39
N ALA A 92 -3.22 1.71 7.64
CA ALA A 92 -4.36 1.14 6.93
C ALA A 92 -3.95 0.06 5.91
N SER A 93 -2.82 0.25 5.21
CA SER A 93 -2.28 -0.75 4.28
C SER A 93 -1.89 -2.04 5.01
N LEU A 94 -1.12 -1.93 6.10
CA LEU A 94 -0.69 -3.08 6.91
C LEU A 94 -1.87 -3.83 7.52
N GLU A 95 -2.86 -3.12 8.06
CA GLU A 95 -4.07 -3.73 8.60
C GLU A 95 -4.88 -4.47 7.53
N LEU A 96 -5.01 -3.89 6.33
CA LEU A 96 -5.74 -4.53 5.25
C LEU A 96 -4.99 -5.77 4.74
N ASN A 97 -3.67 -5.69 4.59
CA ASN A 97 -2.83 -6.83 4.21
C ASN A 97 -2.94 -7.97 5.23
N ALA A 98 -2.86 -7.66 6.52
CA ALA A 98 -3.01 -8.65 7.59
C ALA A 98 -4.39 -9.32 7.55
N ARG A 99 -5.47 -8.56 7.35
CA ARG A 99 -6.84 -9.11 7.23
C ARG A 99 -7.03 -9.96 5.98
N SER A 100 -6.47 -9.56 4.84
CA SER A 100 -6.58 -10.31 3.58
C SER A 100 -5.78 -11.61 3.61
N ALA A 101 -4.62 -11.62 4.28
CA ALA A 101 -3.81 -12.83 4.50
C ALA A 101 -4.53 -13.87 5.39
N VAL A 102 -5.38 -13.44 6.34
CA VAL A 102 -6.23 -14.34 7.15
C VAL A 102 -7.29 -15.06 6.30
N LEU A 103 -7.75 -14.46 5.19
CA LEU A 103 -8.80 -15.02 4.33
C LEU A 103 -8.25 -15.89 3.19
N SER A 104 -6.98 -15.74 2.81
CA SER A 104 -6.28 -16.72 1.96
C SER A 104 -5.81 -17.89 2.83
N ASN A 105 -6.61 -18.97 2.88
CA ASN A 105 -6.34 -20.20 3.63
C ASN A 105 -4.85 -20.58 3.67
N GLY A 106 -4.20 -20.38 4.83
CA GLY A 106 -2.88 -20.96 5.10
C GLY A 106 -1.95 -20.25 6.08
N PHE A 107 -2.22 -19.01 6.52
CA PHE A 107 -1.16 -18.24 7.22
C PHE A 107 -1.18 -18.30 8.76
N TYR A 108 -2.28 -18.73 9.40
CA TYR A 108 -2.42 -18.68 10.87
C TYR A 108 -2.89 -20.00 11.50
N GLU A 109 -2.25 -21.13 11.21
CA GLU A 109 -2.40 -22.30 12.11
C GLU A 109 -1.54 -22.18 13.38
N GLN A 110 -0.61 -21.22 13.46
CA GLN A 110 0.06 -20.81 14.70
C GLN A 110 0.26 -19.29 14.66
N GLY A 111 -0.23 -18.56 15.67
CA GLY A 111 -0.27 -17.09 15.72
C GLY A 111 1.08 -16.38 15.81
N THR A 112 1.95 -16.55 14.81
CA THR A 112 3.22 -15.85 14.65
C THR A 112 3.38 -15.45 13.19
N ALA A 113 3.60 -14.17 12.90
CA ALA A 113 3.88 -13.70 11.55
C ALA A 113 5.11 -14.41 10.94
N ASP A 114 5.02 -14.80 9.67
CA ASP A 114 6.14 -15.42 8.94
C ASP A 114 7.07 -14.34 8.39
N TRP A 115 7.94 -13.86 9.28
CA TRP A 115 8.97 -12.85 8.99
C TRP A 115 9.98 -13.30 7.93
N VAL A 116 10.15 -14.62 7.77
CA VAL A 116 11.07 -15.19 6.77
C VAL A 116 10.47 -15.02 5.39
N ALA A 117 9.22 -15.46 5.20
CA ALA A 117 8.51 -15.31 3.94
C ALA A 117 8.36 -13.83 3.54
N ALA A 118 8.04 -12.95 4.51
CA ALA A 118 7.92 -11.51 4.25
C ALA A 118 9.22 -10.90 3.71
N ARG A 119 10.37 -11.31 4.25
CA ARG A 119 11.69 -10.84 3.81
C ARG A 119 12.09 -11.41 2.46
N GLU A 120 11.85 -12.70 2.23
CA GLU A 120 12.12 -13.34 0.94
C GLU A 120 11.33 -12.67 -0.19
N TYR A 121 10.05 -12.36 0.05
CA TYR A 121 9.21 -11.61 -0.88
C TYR A 121 9.81 -10.24 -1.24
N ALA A 122 10.20 -9.45 -0.24
CA ALA A 122 10.75 -8.12 -0.49
C ALA A 122 12.08 -8.15 -1.23
N LEU A 123 12.99 -9.07 -0.89
CA LEU A 123 14.26 -9.24 -1.62
C LEU A 123 14.03 -9.67 -3.07
N ALA A 124 13.10 -10.60 -3.31
CA ALA A 124 12.77 -11.06 -4.65
C ALA A 124 12.27 -9.90 -5.53
N ARG A 125 11.37 -9.05 -4.99
CA ARG A 125 10.89 -7.88 -5.70
C ARG A 125 11.97 -6.85 -5.98
N LEU A 126 12.86 -6.59 -5.02
CA LEU A 126 14.00 -5.70 -5.25
C LEU A 126 14.95 -6.24 -6.33
N GLU A 127 15.14 -7.56 -6.39
CA GLU A 127 15.98 -8.19 -7.42
C GLU A 127 15.34 -8.14 -8.81
N GLU A 128 14.03 -8.34 -8.90
CA GLU A 128 13.31 -8.43 -10.17
C GLU A 128 12.86 -7.07 -10.73
N GLU A 129 12.56 -6.10 -9.85
CA GLU A 129 11.81 -4.89 -10.22
C GLU A 129 12.58 -3.58 -9.97
N LEU A 130 13.76 -3.58 -9.33
CA LEU A 130 14.54 -2.33 -9.17
C LEU A 130 15.14 -1.88 -10.51
N PRO A 131 15.04 -0.57 -10.84
CA PRO A 131 15.76 0.00 -11.99
C PRO A 131 17.28 -0.24 -11.87
N PRO A 132 17.93 -0.80 -12.91
CA PRO A 132 19.35 -1.13 -12.87
C PRO A 132 20.27 0.10 -12.78
N GLU A 133 19.74 1.30 -13.03
CA GLU A 133 20.45 2.58 -12.95
C GLU A 133 20.65 3.08 -11.51
N LEU A 134 19.96 2.50 -10.53
CA LEU A 134 20.08 2.91 -9.13
C LEU A 134 21.45 2.52 -8.55
N THR A 135 22.28 3.53 -8.29
CA THR A 135 23.63 3.31 -7.75
C THR A 135 23.67 3.20 -6.23
N TYR A 136 22.64 3.68 -5.52
CA TYR A 136 22.58 3.70 -4.05
C TYR A 136 21.45 2.83 -3.49
N HIS A 137 20.19 3.02 -3.91
CA HIS A 137 19.04 2.18 -3.51
C HIS A 137 18.92 0.92 -4.37
N ASN A 138 19.98 0.09 -4.41
CA ASN A 138 20.00 -1.16 -5.16
C ASN A 138 19.92 -2.38 -4.23
N LEU A 139 19.71 -3.56 -4.84
CA LEU A 139 19.66 -4.82 -4.11
C LEU A 139 20.89 -5.03 -3.22
N TRP A 140 22.08 -4.63 -3.68
CA TRP A 140 23.30 -4.76 -2.88
C TRP A 140 23.25 -3.90 -1.62
N HIS A 141 22.80 -2.64 -1.71
CA HIS A 141 22.65 -1.77 -0.55
C HIS A 141 21.70 -2.37 0.49
N THR A 142 20.52 -2.82 0.07
CA THR A 142 19.55 -3.41 0.99
C THR A 142 20.02 -4.76 1.56
N ARG A 143 20.45 -5.70 0.71
CA ARG A 143 20.78 -7.09 1.09
C ARG A 143 22.14 -7.23 1.77
N ASP A 144 23.15 -6.54 1.24
CA ASP A 144 24.55 -6.80 1.55
C ASP A 144 25.18 -5.73 2.48
N ASP A 145 24.51 -4.57 2.67
CA ASP A 145 24.96 -3.49 3.57
C ASP A 145 23.97 -3.24 4.73
N VAL A 146 22.78 -2.74 4.43
CA VAL A 146 21.78 -2.29 5.41
C VAL A 146 21.29 -3.43 6.30
N LEU A 147 20.89 -4.56 5.72
CA LEU A 147 20.40 -5.71 6.49
C LEU A 147 21.47 -6.26 7.46
N PRO A 148 22.72 -6.54 7.03
CA PRO A 148 23.79 -6.92 7.95
C PRO A 148 24.10 -5.85 9.01
N ALA A 149 24.00 -4.57 8.68
CA ALA A 149 24.18 -3.48 9.65
C ALA A 149 23.08 -3.47 10.72
N ALA A 150 21.82 -3.61 10.31
CA ALA A 150 20.67 -3.71 11.20
C ALA A 150 20.78 -4.92 12.14
N GLN A 151 21.22 -6.08 11.62
CA GLN A 151 21.49 -7.28 12.43
C GLN A 151 22.57 -7.07 13.48
N ARG A 152 23.69 -6.41 13.11
CA ARG A 152 24.77 -6.08 14.07
C ARG A 152 24.28 -5.12 15.14
N LEU A 153 23.52 -4.09 14.77
CA LEU A 153 22.96 -3.12 15.71
C LEU A 153 21.96 -3.77 16.66
N ALA A 154 21.08 -4.64 16.16
CA ALA A 154 20.14 -5.41 16.98
C ALA A 154 20.87 -6.25 18.03
N ALA A 155 21.96 -6.91 17.64
CA ALA A 155 22.78 -7.71 18.54
C ALA A 155 23.47 -6.86 19.63
N VAL A 156 24.02 -5.70 19.26
CA VAL A 156 24.67 -4.78 20.21
C VAL A 156 23.65 -4.14 21.15
N ALA A 157 22.46 -3.81 20.66
CA ALA A 157 21.36 -3.26 21.45
C ALA A 157 20.67 -4.30 22.35
N GLY A 158 20.98 -5.60 22.16
CA GLY A 158 20.38 -6.68 22.94
C GLY A 158 18.90 -6.88 22.68
N LEU A 159 18.44 -6.61 21.45
CA LEU A 159 17.03 -6.75 21.07
C LEU A 159 16.54 -8.19 21.20
N GLY A 160 15.28 -8.34 21.60
CA GLY A 160 14.59 -9.61 21.63
C GLY A 160 14.41 -10.22 20.23
N GLU A 161 14.08 -11.51 20.17
CA GLU A 161 13.96 -12.23 18.90
C GLU A 161 12.89 -11.62 17.98
N GLU A 162 11.77 -11.18 18.53
CA GLU A 162 10.67 -10.57 17.79
C GLU A 162 11.03 -9.16 17.28
N GLU A 163 11.63 -8.33 18.13
CA GLU A 163 12.09 -6.98 17.78
C GLU A 163 13.17 -7.02 16.69
N ARG A 164 14.08 -7.99 16.76
CA ARG A 164 15.09 -8.22 15.72
C ARG A 164 14.45 -8.61 14.40
N ARG A 165 13.44 -9.50 14.41
CA ARG A 165 12.73 -9.92 13.19
C ARG A 165 11.99 -8.74 12.56
N LEU A 166 11.31 -7.93 13.35
CA LEU A 166 10.67 -6.68 12.92
C LEU A 166 11.69 -5.72 12.28
N LEU A 167 12.83 -5.49 12.93
CA LEU A 167 13.88 -4.61 12.42
C LEU A 167 14.50 -5.13 11.11
N GLU A 168 14.75 -6.44 11.01
CA GLU A 168 15.26 -7.06 9.78
C GLU A 168 14.25 -6.98 8.63
N THR A 169 12.96 -7.19 8.92
CA THR A 169 11.90 -7.03 7.92
C THR A 169 11.80 -5.57 7.48
N ALA A 170 11.78 -4.61 8.40
CA ALA A 170 11.77 -3.18 8.07
C ALA A 170 13.00 -2.77 7.23
N ALA A 171 14.19 -3.28 7.57
CA ALA A 171 15.42 -3.01 6.83
C ALA A 171 15.35 -3.50 5.37
N VAL A 172 14.67 -4.61 5.10
CA VAL A 172 14.52 -5.11 3.72
C VAL A 172 13.40 -4.40 2.96
N TYR A 173 12.37 -3.90 3.65
CA TYR A 173 11.25 -3.20 3.01
C TYR A 173 11.57 -1.74 2.64
N HIS A 174 12.61 -1.13 3.22
CA HIS A 174 12.82 0.32 3.12
C HIS A 174 13.02 0.85 1.68
N ASP A 175 13.63 0.04 0.80
CA ASP A 175 13.88 0.39 -0.60
C ASP A 175 12.80 -0.10 -1.57
N LEU A 176 11.74 -0.77 -1.09
CA LEU A 176 10.63 -1.18 -1.98
C LEU A 176 9.95 0.03 -2.65
N GLY A 177 10.01 1.20 -2.02
CA GLY A 177 9.54 2.46 -2.63
C GLY A 177 10.33 2.89 -3.87
N CYS A 178 11.52 2.32 -4.11
CA CYS A 178 12.38 2.62 -5.26
C CYS A 178 12.05 1.80 -6.51
N ILE A 179 11.11 0.85 -6.42
CA ILE A 179 10.62 0.04 -7.55
C ILE A 179 9.73 0.86 -8.53
N SER A 180 9.37 2.10 -8.18
CA SER A 180 8.46 2.91 -9.01
C SER A 180 9.17 3.67 -10.12
N ASP A 181 8.95 3.26 -11.37
CA ASP A 181 9.09 4.10 -12.56
C ASP A 181 7.87 4.99 -12.74
N PHE A 182 7.95 6.23 -12.24
CA PHE A 182 7.35 7.37 -12.93
C PHE A 182 8.53 8.25 -13.36
N TRP A 183 8.56 8.63 -14.64
CA TRP A 183 9.64 9.31 -15.38
C TRP A 183 10.68 8.39 -16.05
N ILE A 184 10.36 7.91 -17.25
CA ILE A 184 11.06 8.27 -18.49
C ILE A 184 10.08 8.00 -19.66
N THR A 185 9.98 9.00 -20.53
CA THR A 185 9.31 9.04 -21.84
C THR A 185 9.66 7.89 -22.78
#